data_AF-A0A842M0C9-F1
#
_entry.id   AF-A0A842M0C9-F1
#
_cell.length_a   1.000
_cell.length_b   1.000
_cell.length_c   1.000
_cell.angle_alpha   90.00
_cell.angle_beta   90.00
_cell.angle_gamma   90.00
#
_symmetry.space_group_name_H-M   'P 1'
#
loop_
_entity.id
_entity.type
_entity.pdbx_description
1 polymer ?
#
loop_
_entity_poly.entity_id
_entity_poly.type
_entity_poly.pdbx_seq_one_letter_code
_entity_poly.pdbx_strand_id
1 'polypeptide(L)'
;MLEESSFEAVVGFLSTFSSMAGHWIVSLFEKIIGTDLPSTLESSVGILLLLTIFLGIAEFSRKVLWFVVAVGWSLVVLRIAISAFGM
;
A
#
# COMPACT_ATOMS: atom_id res chain seq x y z
N MET A 1 -17.50 20.14 10.98
CA MET A 1 -16.35 20.60 11.79
C MET A 1 -15.49 19.47 12.36
N LEU A 2 -15.98 18.22 12.54
CA LEU A 2 -15.13 17.08 12.97
C LEU A 2 -14.49 16.27 11.80
N GLU A 3 -15.04 16.35 10.58
CA GLU A 3 -14.48 15.61 9.43
C GLU A 3 -13.25 16.29 8.80
N GLU A 4 -13.22 17.62 8.74
CA GLU A 4 -12.08 18.36 8.16
C GLU A 4 -10.77 18.10 8.90
N SER A 5 -10.80 18.02 10.24
CA SER A 5 -9.59 17.74 11.04
C SER A 5 -9.04 16.34 10.82
N SER A 6 -9.91 15.36 10.52
CA SER A 6 -9.48 13.98 10.25
C SER A 6 -8.79 13.89 8.89
N PHE A 7 -9.33 14.56 7.88
CA PHE A 7 -8.70 14.63 6.56
C PHE A 7 -7.36 15.39 6.61
N GLU A 8 -7.31 16.54 7.29
CA GLU A 8 -6.07 17.29 7.49
C GLU A 8 -5.02 16.49 8.25
N ALA A 9 -5.41 15.72 9.27
CA ALA A 9 -4.49 14.85 10.02
C ALA A 9 -3.92 13.75 9.12
N VAL A 10 -4.73 13.12 8.27
CA VAL A 10 -4.27 12.10 7.32
C VAL A 10 -3.35 12.71 6.27
N VAL A 11 -3.70 13.86 5.69
CA VAL A 11 -2.87 14.57 4.71
C VAL A 11 -1.55 15.03 5.34
N GLY A 12 -1.57 15.53 6.57
CA GLY A 12 -0.38 15.93 7.32
C GLY A 12 0.53 14.74 7.67
N PHE A 13 -0.06 13.59 8.03
CA PHE A 13 0.69 12.35 8.19
C PHE A 13 1.33 11.92 6.87
N LEU A 14 0.57 11.97 5.77
CA LEU A 14 1.00 11.55 4.45
C LEU A 14 2.14 12.42 3.92
N SER A 15 2.07 13.73 4.12
CA SER A 15 3.13 14.68 3.72
C SER A 15 4.40 14.47 4.53
N THR A 16 4.26 14.23 5.84
CA THR A 16 5.40 13.93 6.73
C THR A 16 6.06 12.61 6.34
N PHE A 17 5.27 11.56 6.13
CA PHE A 17 5.77 10.24 5.75
C PHE A 17 6.43 10.27 4.37
N SER A 18 5.83 10.95 3.39
CA SER A 18 6.38 11.16 2.06
C SER A 18 7.73 11.87 2.12
N SER A 19 7.81 12.98 2.86
CA SER A 19 9.07 13.72 3.02
C SER A 19 10.15 12.87 3.69
N MET A 20 9.80 12.16 4.76
CA MET A 20 10.74 11.29 5.47
C MET A 20 11.24 10.14 4.60
N ALA A 21 10.34 9.48 3.85
CA ALA A 21 10.69 8.40 2.94
C ALA A 21 11.55 8.89 1.76
N GLY A 22 11.23 10.07 1.22
CA GLY A 22 11.98 10.73 0.15
C GLY A 22 13.41 11.04 0.56
N HIS A 23 13.59 11.68 1.73
CA HIS A 23 14.91 11.96 2.28
C HIS A 23 15.71 10.67 2.57
N TRP A 24 15.05 9.63 3.10
CA TRP A 24 15.71 8.34 3.36
C TRP A 24 16.29 7.74 2.08
N ILE A 25 15.51 7.70 1.01
CA ILE A 25 15.95 7.14 -0.27
C ILE A 25 17.01 8.02 -0.92
N VAL A 26 16.83 9.35 -0.94
CA VAL A 26 17.81 10.25 -1.55
C VAL A 26 19.12 10.18 -0.80
N SER A 27 19.13 10.18 0.53
CA SER A 27 20.36 10.02 1.32
C SER A 27 21.08 8.69 1.06
N LEU A 28 20.33 7.62 0.75
CA LEU A 28 20.88 6.33 0.32
C LEU A 28 21.58 6.46 -1.03
N PHE A 29 20.95 7.15 -1.99
CA PHE A 29 21.55 7.42 -3.30
C PHE A 29 22.76 8.35 -3.22
N GLU A 30 22.71 9.40 -2.39
CA GLU A 30 23.85 10.29 -2.14
C GLU A 30 25.04 9.52 -1.56
N LYS A 31 24.81 8.55 -0.66
CA LYS A 31 25.86 7.68 -0.14
C LYS A 31 26.47 6.76 -1.20
N ILE A 32 25.70 6.36 -2.22
CA ILE A 32 26.17 5.49 -3.30
C ILE A 32 26.91 6.29 -4.38
N ILE A 33 26.38 7.46 -4.74
CA ILE A 33 26.88 8.30 -5.84
C ILE A 33 27.96 9.30 -5.36
N GLY A 34 27.98 9.60 -4.06
CA GLY A 34 28.94 10.53 -3.44
C GLY A 34 28.74 11.99 -3.82
N THR A 35 27.54 12.36 -4.30
CA THR A 35 27.20 13.73 -4.72
C THR A 35 25.88 14.15 -4.07
N ASP A 36 25.79 15.40 -3.61
CA ASP A 36 24.57 15.97 -3.05
C ASP A 36 23.50 16.11 -4.15
N LEU A 37 22.32 15.55 -3.88
CA LEU A 37 21.17 15.59 -4.78
C LEU A 37 20.28 16.80 -4.43
N PRO A 38 19.68 17.46 -5.45
CA PRO A 38 18.77 18.57 -5.20
C PRO A 38 17.58 18.18 -4.31
N SER A 39 17.21 19.04 -3.35
CA SER A 39 16.05 18.83 -2.45
C SER A 39 14.70 18.71 -3.17
N THR A 40 14.61 19.21 -4.41
CA THR A 40 13.44 19.00 -5.29
C THR A 40 13.25 17.53 -5.70
N LEU A 41 14.34 16.75 -5.79
CA LEU A 41 14.26 15.30 -6.00
C LEU A 41 13.74 14.58 -4.75
N GLU A 42 14.13 15.01 -3.54
CA GLU A 42 13.64 14.40 -2.29
C GLU A 42 12.11 14.44 -2.21
N SER A 43 11.52 15.60 -2.48
CA SER A 43 10.06 15.78 -2.46
C SER A 43 9.36 14.93 -3.53
N SER A 44 9.91 14.93 -4.76
CA SER A 44 9.34 14.17 -5.89
C SER A 44 9.41 12.66 -5.65
N VAL A 45 10.56 12.18 -5.15
CA VAL A 45 10.80 10.77 -4.89
C VAL A 45 9.97 10.29 -3.70
N GLY A 46 9.82 11.10 -2.65
CA GLY A 46 8.96 10.77 -1.51
C GLY A 46 7.52 10.46 -1.91
N ILE A 47 6.94 11.30 -2.77
CA ILE A 47 5.57 11.12 -3.27
C ILE A 47 5.48 9.88 -4.16
N LEU A 48 6.47 9.66 -5.03
CA LEU A 48 6.55 8.49 -5.89
C LEU A 48 6.62 7.18 -5.08
N LEU A 49 7.41 7.18 -4.01
CA LEU A 49 7.61 6.04 -3.11
C LEU A 49 6.32 5.72 -2.36
N LEU A 50 5.66 6.76 -1.86
CA LEU A 50 4.37 6.64 -1.20
C LEU A 50 3.30 6.05 -2.15
N LEU A 51 3.18 6.59 -3.37
CA LEU A 51 2.30 6.06 -4.41
C LEU A 51 2.62 4.60 -4.73
N THR A 52 3.89 4.24 -4.79
CA THR A 52 4.34 2.86 -5.06
C THR A 52 3.93 1.91 -3.94
N ILE A 53 4.09 2.32 -2.67
CA ILE A 53 3.64 1.53 -1.52
C ILE A 53 2.12 1.36 -1.54
N PHE A 54 1.39 2.45 -1.80
CA PHE A 54 -0.07 2.42 -1.89
C PHE A 54 -0.54 1.48 -2.99
N LEU A 55 0.09 1.55 -4.17
CA LEU A 55 -0.23 0.69 -5.30
C LEU A 55 0.11 -0.77 -5.00
N GLY A 56 1.22 -1.05 -4.31
CA GLY A 56 1.59 -2.40 -3.88
C GLY A 56 0.56 -3.01 -2.92
N ILE A 57 0.02 -2.23 -1.98
CA ILE A 57 -1.06 -2.67 -1.09
C ILE A 57 -2.37 -2.90 -1.86
N ALA A 58 -2.70 -1.99 -2.78
CA ALA A 58 -3.88 -2.12 -3.64
C ALA A 58 -3.79 -3.38 -4.53
N GLU A 59 -2.62 -3.68 -5.07
CA GLU A 59 -2.37 -4.87 -5.89
C GLU A 59 -2.40 -6.15 -5.04
N PHE A 60 -1.87 -6.10 -3.82
CA PHE A 60 -1.98 -7.21 -2.87
C PHE A 60 -3.45 -7.56 -2.57
N SER A 61 -4.30 -6.54 -2.45
CA SER A 61 -5.75 -6.71 -2.24
C SER A 61 -6.39 -7.53 -3.36
N ARG A 62 -5.95 -7.35 -4.62
CA ARG A 62 -6.45 -8.12 -5.77
C ARG A 62 -6.15 -9.61 -5.64
N LYS A 63 -4.97 -9.97 -5.14
CA LYS A 63 -4.56 -11.36 -4.97
C LYS A 63 -5.29 -12.02 -3.80
N VAL A 64 -5.49 -11.29 -2.70
CA VAL A 64 -6.28 -11.74 -1.55
C VAL A 64 -7.74 -11.96 -1.94
N LEU A 65 -8.36 -11.06 -2.71
CA LEU A 65 -9.73 -11.23 -3.20
C LEU A 65 -9.92 -12.55 -3.95
N TRP A 66 -8.99 -12.90 -4.83
CA TRP A 66 -9.10 -14.14 -5.59
C TRP A 66 -8.94 -15.39 -4.71
N PHE A 67 -8.08 -15.34 -3.69
CA PHE A 67 -7.96 -16.41 -2.70
C PHE A 67 -9.26 -16.60 -1.90
N VAL A 68 -9.87 -15.51 -1.43
CA VAL A 68 -11.15 -15.55 -0.70
C VAL A 68 -12.26 -16.14 -1.58
N VAL A 69 -12.31 -15.75 -2.86
CA VAL A 69 -13.26 -16.31 -3.83
C VAL A 69 -13.03 -17.81 -4.01
N ALA A 70 -11.79 -18.25 -4.23
CA ALA A 70 -11.47 -19.68 -4.39
C ALA A 70 -11.86 -20.52 -3.17
N VAL A 71 -11.57 -20.01 -1.96
CA VAL A 71 -11.96 -20.65 -0.69
C VAL A 71 -13.48 -20.68 -0.53
N GLY A 72 -14.16 -19.57 -0.81
CA GLY A 72 -15.62 -19.47 -0.74
C GLY A 72 -16.31 -20.45 -1.67
N TRP A 73 -15.87 -20.54 -2.93
CA TRP A 73 -16.40 -21.52 -3.88
C TRP A 73 -16.13 -22.96 -3.43
N SER A 74 -14.94 -23.24 -2.91
CA SER A 74 -14.60 -24.58 -2.39
C SER A 74 -15.53 -24.98 -1.23
N LEU A 75 -15.84 -24.05 -0.32
CA LEU A 75 -16.78 -24.28 0.78
C LEU A 75 -18.22 -24.53 0.27
N VAL A 76 -18.65 -23.80 -0.76
CA VAL A 76 -19.96 -24.02 -1.38
C VAL A 76 -20.03 -25.39 -2.03
N VAL A 77 -19.01 -25.78 -2.79
CA VAL A 77 -18.92 -27.12 -3.40
C VAL A 77 -18.94 -28.21 -2.34
N LEU A 78 -18.16 -28.04 -1.26
CA LEU A 78 -18.14 -28.97 -0.13
C LEU A 78 -19.52 -29.10 0.52
N ARG A 79 -20.21 -27.98 0.76
CA ARG A 79 -21.58 -27.97 1.31
C ARG A 79 -22.55 -28.74 0.43
N ILE A 80 -22.49 -28.52 -0.89
CA ILE A 80 -23.33 -29.22 -1.86
C ILE A 80 -23.03 -30.72 -1.84
N ALA A 81 -21.76 -31.10 -1.79
CA ALA A 81 -21.36 -32.51 -1.71
C ALA A 81 -21.92 -33.19 -0.46
N ILE A 82 -21.76 -32.58 0.73
CA ILE A 82 -22.32 -33.11 1.99
C ILE A 82 -23.84 -33.27 1.88
N SER A 83 -24.53 -32.26 1.35
CA SER A 83 -25.99 -32.29 1.18
C SER A 83 -26.44 -33.36 0.18
N ALA A 84 -25.64 -33.64 -0.85
CA ALA A 84 -25.94 -34.63 -1.88
C ALA A 84 -25.68 -36.07 -1.43
N PHE A 85 -24.64 -36.30 -0.61
CA PHE A 85 -24.31 -37.62 -0.08
C PHE A 85 -25.11 -38.01 1.17
N GLY A 86 -25.95 -37.13 1.70
CA GLY A 86 -26.92 -37.47 2.74
C GLY A 86 -26.28 -37.92 4.05
N MET A 87 -25.17 -37.29 4.44
CA MET A 87 -24.65 -37.31 5.82
C MET A 87 -24.92 -35.98 6.51
#